data_AF-A0A2K8MQA5-F1
#
_entry.id   AF-A0A2K8MQA5-F1
#
_cell.length_a   1.000
_cell.length_b   1.000
_cell.length_c   1.000
_cell.angle_alpha   90.00
_cell.angle_beta   90.00
_cell.angle_gamma   90.00
#
_symmetry.space_group_name_H-M   'P 1'
#
loop_
_entity.id
_entity.type
_entity.pdbx_description
1 polymer ?
#
loop_
_entity_poly.entity_id
_entity_poly.type
_entity_poly.pdbx_seq_one_letter_code
_entity_poly.pdbx_strand_id
1 'polypeptide(L)'
;MAEQNVGQRKLALKSGISKTRLGLLLHSDPGKRATMSLIEFQQILDSLGINIVQAIIAVETFQDQALFHDERFSTSLAMLTELFKGLPGMLVSALDEIEGMDGTEVRKEWAGPLRQAVIEKLVKEVTAVMARREHLTQISNLGL
;
A
#
# COMPACT_ATOMS: atom_id res chain seq x y z
N MET A 1 -2.98 16.94 -2.27
CA MET A 1 -2.93 18.24 -1.54
C MET A 1 -4.19 19.07 -1.73
N ALA A 2 -4.68 19.22 -2.97
CA ALA A 2 -5.95 19.91 -3.25
C ALA A 2 -7.16 19.22 -2.58
N GLU A 3 -7.23 17.90 -2.66
CA GLU A 3 -8.32 17.09 -2.07
C GLU A 3 -8.41 17.19 -0.55
N GLN A 4 -7.28 17.35 0.16
CA GLN A 4 -7.24 17.48 1.61
C GLN A 4 -7.20 18.93 2.10
N ASN A 5 -7.27 19.91 1.17
CA ASN A 5 -7.15 21.34 1.45
C ASN A 5 -5.93 21.69 2.35
N VAL A 6 -4.78 21.07 2.07
CA VAL A 6 -3.53 21.29 2.82
C VAL A 6 -2.60 22.16 1.98
N GLY A 7 -2.52 23.46 2.31
CA GLY A 7 -1.50 24.35 1.75
C GLY A 7 -0.11 24.10 2.32
N GLN A 8 0.94 24.53 1.63
CA GLN A 8 2.35 24.33 2.04
C GLN A 8 2.64 24.82 3.48
N ARG A 9 1.96 25.86 3.96
CA ARG A 9 2.10 26.34 5.34
C ARG A 9 1.61 25.31 6.37
N LYS A 10 0.48 24.66 6.11
CA LYS A 10 -0.09 23.62 6.97
C LYS A 10 0.75 22.34 6.89
N LEU A 11 1.26 22.01 5.70
CA LEU A 11 2.15 20.86 5.52
C LEU A 11 3.49 21.06 6.25
N ALA A 12 4.04 22.28 6.25
CA ALA A 12 5.27 22.59 6.99
C ALA A 12 5.13 22.31 8.49
N LEU A 13 4.00 22.72 9.07
CA LEU A 13 3.70 22.49 10.48
C LEU A 13 3.52 21.00 10.81
N LYS A 14 2.90 20.22 9.91
CA LYS A 14 2.66 18.79 10.13
C LYS A 14 3.91 17.92 9.93
N SER A 15 4.70 18.22 8.91
CA SER A 15 5.85 17.39 8.50
C SER A 15 7.14 17.73 9.23
N GLY A 16 7.21 18.89 9.89
CA GLY A 16 8.45 19.41 10.44
C GLY A 16 9.44 19.94 9.38
N ILE A 17 9.08 19.88 8.09
CA ILE A 17 9.88 20.41 6.99
C ILE A 17 9.59 21.90 6.84
N SER A 18 10.64 22.72 6.73
CA SER A 18 10.46 24.17 6.58
C SER A 18 9.65 24.53 5.34
N LYS A 19 8.86 25.62 5.40
CA LYS A 19 8.06 26.09 4.25
C LYS A 19 8.94 26.33 3.02
N THR A 20 10.14 26.90 3.21
CA THR A 20 11.10 27.13 2.13
C THR A 20 11.54 25.81 1.50
N ARG A 21 11.87 24.81 2.32
CA ARG A 21 12.26 23.48 1.83
C ARG A 21 11.10 22.79 1.10
N LEU A 22 9.88 22.83 1.65
CA LEU A 22 8.69 22.32 0.96
C LEU A 22 8.41 23.06 -0.36
N GLY A 23 8.66 24.37 -0.43
CA GLY A 23 8.53 25.14 -1.67
C GLY A 23 9.49 24.68 -2.77
N LEU A 24 10.71 24.29 -2.38
CA LEU A 24 11.69 23.70 -3.29
C LEU A 24 11.36 22.25 -3.67
N LEU A 25 10.90 21.44 -2.72
CA LEU A 25 10.56 20.02 -2.95
C LEU A 25 9.30 19.84 -3.79
N LEU A 26 8.28 20.66 -3.54
CA LEU A 26 6.95 20.57 -4.13
C LEU A 26 6.70 21.71 -5.13
N HIS A 27 7.77 22.20 -5.77
CA HIS A 27 7.69 23.24 -6.77
C HIS A 27 6.75 22.82 -7.92
N SER A 28 5.95 23.76 -8.43
CA SER A 28 4.96 23.48 -9.49
C SER A 28 5.63 22.97 -10.76
N ASP A 29 6.70 23.64 -11.19
CA ASP A 29 7.61 23.19 -12.26
C ASP A 29 8.48 22.02 -11.77
N PRO A 30 8.33 20.80 -12.34
CA PRO A 30 9.11 19.63 -11.97
C PRO A 30 10.61 19.81 -12.17
N GLY A 31 11.04 20.57 -13.19
CA GLY A 31 12.46 20.80 -13.48
C GLY A 31 13.17 21.68 -12.45
N LYS A 32 12.41 22.38 -11.61
CA LYS A 32 12.91 23.23 -10.52
C LYS A 32 12.82 22.56 -9.14
N ARG A 33 12.31 21.32 -9.07
CA ARG A 33 12.20 20.61 -7.79
C ARG A 33 13.60 20.23 -7.30
N ALA A 34 13.87 20.53 -6.05
CA ALA A 34 15.08 20.03 -5.40
C ALA A 34 14.96 18.51 -5.15
N THR A 35 16.10 17.83 -5.11
CA THR A 35 16.16 16.42 -4.74
C THR A 35 15.56 16.21 -3.34
N MET A 36 14.68 15.23 -3.22
CA MET A 36 14.02 14.82 -2.00
C MET A 36 14.70 13.60 -1.40
N SER A 37 14.95 13.62 -0.09
CA SER A 37 15.39 12.43 0.64
C SER A 37 14.20 11.50 0.95
N LEU A 38 14.47 10.22 1.18
CA LEU A 38 13.45 9.26 1.58
C LEU A 38 12.74 9.66 2.90
N ILE A 39 13.49 10.27 3.82
CA ILE A 39 12.95 10.77 5.10
C ILE A 39 11.95 11.90 4.85
N GLU A 40 12.31 12.87 4.00
CA GLU A 40 11.40 13.97 3.64
C GLU A 40 10.15 13.44 2.92
N PHE A 41 10.31 12.43 2.07
CA PHE A 41 9.18 11.79 1.41
C PHE A 41 8.22 11.13 2.42
N GLN A 42 8.75 10.33 3.35
CA GLN A 42 7.96 9.70 4.42
C GLN A 42 7.24 10.75 5.28
N GLN A 43 7.94 11.78 5.73
CA GLN A 43 7.36 12.87 6.52
C GLN A 43 6.20 13.58 5.80
N ILE A 44 6.33 13.80 4.49
CA ILE A 44 5.27 14.40 3.68
C ILE A 44 4.08 13.45 3.55
N LEU A 45 4.31 12.18 3.23
CA LEU A 45 3.24 11.18 3.11
C LEU A 45 2.48 10.99 4.44
N ASP A 46 3.19 10.80 5.54
CA ASP A 46 2.60 10.63 6.88
C ASP A 46 1.77 11.85 7.28
N SER A 47 2.25 13.07 6.98
CA SER A 47 1.52 14.32 7.24
C SER A 47 0.22 14.46 6.45
N LEU A 48 0.15 13.79 5.29
CA LEU A 48 -1.03 13.70 4.45
C LEU A 48 -1.88 12.46 4.80
N GLY A 49 -1.49 11.66 5.80
CA GLY A 49 -2.17 10.42 6.16
C GLY A 49 -2.09 9.36 5.05
N ILE A 50 -1.06 9.41 4.22
CA ILE A 50 -0.85 8.46 3.12
C ILE A 50 0.18 7.44 3.58
N ASN A 51 -0.18 6.16 3.56
CA ASN A 51 0.76 5.09 3.85
C ASN A 51 1.73 4.92 2.65
N ILE A 52 3.03 4.79 2.89
CA ILE A 52 4.03 4.63 1.82
C ILE A 52 3.81 3.36 0.98
N VAL A 53 3.37 2.26 1.60
CA VAL A 53 3.02 1.02 0.90
C VAL A 53 1.80 1.25 -0.01
N GLN A 54 0.80 1.98 0.48
CA GLN A 54 -0.35 2.39 -0.33
C GLN A 54 0.08 3.22 -1.54
N ALA A 55 1.00 4.19 -1.35
CA ALA A 55 1.51 5.01 -2.43
C ALA A 55 2.29 4.19 -3.49
N ILE A 56 3.08 3.21 -3.05
CA ILE A 56 3.81 2.30 -3.95
C ILE A 56 2.83 1.42 -4.74
N ILE A 57 1.89 0.75 -4.06
CA ILE A 57 0.89 -0.10 -4.73
C ILE A 57 0.11 0.71 -5.76
N ALA A 58 -0.29 1.93 -5.40
CA ALA A 58 -0.99 2.83 -6.30
C ALA A 58 -0.22 3.10 -7.59
N VAL A 59 1.07 3.46 -7.49
CA VAL A 59 1.92 3.78 -8.65
C VAL A 59 2.23 2.56 -9.50
N GLU A 60 2.50 1.41 -8.87
CA GLU A 60 2.89 0.18 -9.57
C GLU A 60 1.71 -0.51 -10.26
N THR A 61 0.51 -0.41 -9.67
CA THR A 61 -0.66 -1.16 -10.16
C THR A 61 -1.47 -0.34 -11.17
N PHE A 62 -1.48 0.99 -11.04
CA PHE A 62 -2.45 1.81 -11.74
C PHE A 62 -1.76 2.94 -12.50
N GLN A 63 -1.72 2.79 -13.82
CA GLN A 63 -1.14 3.80 -14.71
C GLN A 63 -2.11 4.95 -14.99
N ASP A 64 -3.43 4.72 -14.86
CA ASP A 64 -4.45 5.72 -15.11
C ASP A 64 -4.91 6.40 -13.82
N GLN A 65 -4.71 7.71 -13.76
CA GLN A 65 -5.11 8.54 -12.63
C GLN A 65 -6.63 8.64 -12.47
N ALA A 66 -7.42 8.39 -13.52
CA ALA A 66 -8.88 8.41 -13.44
C ALA A 66 -9.42 7.31 -12.49
N LEU A 67 -8.66 6.22 -12.31
CA LEU A 67 -9.04 5.12 -11.42
C LEU A 67 -8.98 5.50 -9.94
N PHE A 68 -8.24 6.55 -9.56
CA PHE A 68 -8.19 7.02 -8.16
C PHE A 68 -9.54 7.48 -7.61
N HIS A 69 -10.48 7.83 -8.50
CA HIS A 69 -11.81 8.29 -8.11
C HIS A 69 -12.86 7.17 -8.07
N ASP A 70 -12.53 5.92 -8.44
CA ASP A 70 -13.43 4.77 -8.33
C ASP A 70 -13.43 4.23 -6.88
N GLU A 71 -14.60 4.08 -6.27
CA GLU A 71 -14.73 3.58 -4.90
C GLU A 71 -14.30 2.11 -4.74
N ARG A 72 -14.45 1.31 -5.80
CA ARG A 72 -13.96 -0.08 -5.81
C ARG A 72 -12.44 -0.10 -5.75
N PHE A 73 -11.81 0.84 -6.44
CA PHE A 73 -10.36 0.99 -6.44
C PHE A 73 -9.84 1.35 -5.06
N SER A 74 -10.46 2.34 -4.38
CA SER A 74 -10.00 2.75 -3.05
C SER A 74 -10.12 1.60 -2.04
N THR A 75 -11.18 0.80 -2.15
CA THR A 75 -11.40 -0.39 -1.33
C THR A 75 -10.36 -1.48 -1.60
N SER A 76 -10.08 -1.79 -2.87
CA SER A 76 -9.04 -2.77 -3.25
C SER A 76 -7.65 -2.33 -2.80
N LEU A 77 -7.32 -1.04 -2.95
CA LEU A 77 -6.05 -0.48 -2.53
C LEU A 77 -5.87 -0.53 -1.00
N ALA A 78 -6.92 -0.23 -0.24
CA ALA A 78 -6.91 -0.35 1.22
C ALA A 78 -6.71 -1.80 1.66
N MET A 79 -7.42 -2.74 1.03
CA MET A 79 -7.27 -4.18 1.30
C MET A 79 -5.84 -4.66 1.00
N LEU A 80 -5.28 -4.30 -0.16
CA LEU A 80 -3.91 -4.65 -0.51
C LEU A 80 -2.89 -4.02 0.45
N THR A 81 -3.11 -2.76 0.86
CA THR A 81 -2.23 -2.10 1.84
C THR A 81 -2.21 -2.85 3.17
N GLU A 82 -3.36 -3.25 3.69
CA GLU A 82 -3.42 -4.04 4.93
C GLU A 82 -2.89 -5.47 4.74
N LEU A 83 -3.07 -6.10 3.58
CA LEU A 83 -2.49 -7.41 3.26
C LEU A 83 -0.95 -7.36 3.29
N PHE A 84 -0.34 -6.33 2.70
CA PHE A 84 1.11 -6.19 2.65
C PHE A 84 1.70 -5.69 3.97
N LYS A 85 0.89 -5.08 4.83
CA LYS A 85 1.32 -4.62 6.15
C LYS A 85 1.64 -5.84 7.02
N GLY A 86 2.92 -5.99 7.34
CA GLY A 86 3.42 -7.10 8.17
C GLY A 86 3.72 -8.38 7.40
N LEU A 87 3.21 -8.56 6.17
CA LEU A 87 3.52 -9.75 5.34
C LEU A 87 5.03 -9.94 5.12
N PRO A 88 5.83 -8.92 4.76
CA PRO A 88 7.28 -9.09 4.67
C PRO A 88 7.92 -9.57 5.97
N GLY A 89 7.49 -9.06 7.12
CA GLY A 89 8.00 -9.47 8.42
C GLY A 89 7.64 -10.93 8.75
N MET A 90 6.38 -11.32 8.52
CA MET A 90 5.92 -12.70 8.70
C MET A 90 6.68 -13.67 7.79
N LEU A 91 6.95 -13.28 6.54
CA LEU A 91 7.72 -14.11 5.62
C LEU A 91 9.17 -14.28 6.09
N VAL A 92 9.83 -13.22 6.57
CA VAL A 92 11.18 -13.33 7.14
C VAL A 92 11.19 -14.25 8.35
N SER A 93 10.27 -14.07 9.29
CA SER A 93 10.18 -14.95 10.47
C SER A 93 9.89 -16.41 10.10
N ALA A 94 9.04 -16.66 9.11
CA ALA A 94 8.76 -18.02 8.65
C ALA A 94 9.97 -18.67 7.97
N LEU A 95 10.84 -17.90 7.31
CA LEU A 95 12.09 -18.39 6.73
C LEU A 95 13.12 -18.71 7.83
N ASP A 96 13.19 -17.89 8.88
CA ASP A 96 14.07 -18.13 10.04
C ASP A 96 13.72 -19.41 10.81
N GLU A 97 12.46 -19.88 10.73
CA GLU A 97 12.01 -21.13 11.35
C GLU A 97 12.41 -22.39 10.56
N ILE A 98 12.91 -22.25 9.33
CA ILE A 98 13.32 -23.38 8.50
C ILE A 98 14.71 -23.87 8.98
N GLU A 99 14.74 -25.03 9.63
CA GLU A 99 15.99 -25.67 10.07
C GLU A 99 17.01 -25.76 8.92
N GLY A 100 18.19 -25.17 9.14
CA GLY A 100 19.30 -25.19 8.19
C GLY A 100 19.31 -24.05 7.17
N MET A 101 18.42 -23.06 7.28
CA MET A 101 18.47 -21.83 6.48
C MET A 101 19.15 -20.72 7.28
N ASP A 102 20.28 -20.18 6.80
CA ASP A 102 20.99 -19.06 7.45
C ASP A 102 20.74 -17.71 6.76
N GLY A 103 19.89 -17.71 5.73
CA GLY A 103 19.49 -16.54 4.96
C GLY A 103 20.40 -16.25 3.77
N THR A 104 21.55 -16.91 3.67
CA THR A 104 22.45 -16.79 2.50
C THR A 104 21.91 -17.52 1.27
N GLU A 105 20.90 -18.37 1.43
CA GLU A 105 20.22 -19.12 0.37
C GLU A 105 19.05 -18.37 -0.25
N VAL A 106 18.62 -17.25 0.34
CA VAL A 106 17.52 -16.44 -0.20
C VAL A 106 17.95 -15.84 -1.54
N ARG A 107 17.13 -16.05 -2.56
CA ARG A 107 17.41 -15.70 -3.97
C ARG A 107 16.28 -14.84 -4.53
N LYS A 108 16.62 -13.81 -5.31
CA LYS A 108 15.60 -12.92 -5.95
C LYS A 108 14.66 -13.72 -6.85
N GLU A 109 15.16 -14.81 -7.42
CA GLU A 109 14.47 -15.75 -8.28
C GLU A 109 13.26 -16.41 -7.58
N TRP A 110 13.26 -16.50 -6.24
CA TRP A 110 12.13 -17.03 -5.48
C TRP A 110 10.90 -16.12 -5.49
N ALA A 111 11.06 -14.83 -5.82
CA ALA A 111 9.97 -13.87 -5.81
C ALA A 111 8.82 -14.26 -6.77
N GLY A 112 9.15 -14.88 -7.93
CA GLY A 112 8.16 -15.35 -8.90
C GLY A 112 7.26 -16.45 -8.32
N PRO A 113 7.82 -17.61 -7.93
CA PRO A 113 7.08 -18.70 -7.31
C PRO A 113 6.32 -18.28 -6.05
N LEU A 114 6.92 -17.49 -5.16
CA LEU A 114 6.27 -17.03 -3.92
C LEU A 114 5.06 -16.14 -4.22
N ARG A 115 5.19 -15.22 -5.19
CA ARG A 115 4.06 -14.38 -5.61
C ARG A 115 2.91 -15.22 -6.15
N GLN A 116 3.18 -16.25 -6.96
CA GLN A 116 2.15 -17.15 -7.48
C GLN A 116 1.43 -17.88 -6.35
N ALA A 117 2.16 -18.44 -5.39
CA ALA A 117 1.59 -19.13 -4.24
C ALA A 117 0.70 -18.21 -3.38
N VAL A 118 1.12 -16.96 -3.16
CA VAL A 118 0.32 -15.94 -2.46
C VAL A 118 -0.98 -15.62 -3.22
N ILE A 119 -0.91 -15.46 -4.55
CA ILE A 119 -2.10 -15.20 -5.39
C ILE A 119 -3.09 -16.36 -5.31
N GLU A 120 -2.63 -17.60 -5.46
CA GLU A 120 -3.49 -18.79 -5.41
C GLU A 120 -4.19 -18.92 -4.06
N LYS A 121 -3.45 -18.69 -2.97
CA LYS A 121 -4.01 -18.70 -1.62
C LYS A 121 -5.04 -17.58 -1.45
N LEU A 122 -4.75 -16.37 -1.93
CA LEU A 122 -5.66 -15.24 -1.83
C LEU A 122 -6.97 -15.50 -2.58
N VAL A 123 -6.90 -16.00 -3.81
CA VAL A 123 -8.10 -16.36 -4.59
C VAL A 123 -8.93 -17.39 -3.83
N LYS A 124 -8.30 -18.44 -3.32
CA LYS A 124 -8.97 -19.49 -2.55
C LYS A 124 -9.70 -18.91 -1.33
N GLU A 125 -9.04 -18.08 -0.53
CA GLU A 125 -9.63 -17.50 0.69
C GLU A 125 -10.77 -16.52 0.36
N VAL A 126 -10.62 -15.66 -0.66
CA VAL A 126 -11.68 -14.73 -1.08
C VAL A 126 -12.90 -15.48 -1.59
N THR A 127 -12.71 -16.51 -2.43
CA THR A 127 -13.82 -17.36 -2.91
C THR A 127 -14.54 -18.05 -1.75
N ALA A 128 -13.82 -18.55 -0.75
CA ALA A 128 -14.42 -19.15 0.44
C ALA A 128 -15.25 -18.14 1.25
N VAL A 129 -14.77 -16.90 1.40
CA VAL A 129 -15.51 -15.81 2.05
C VAL A 129 -16.80 -15.48 1.28
N MET A 130 -16.74 -15.42 -0.06
CA MET A 130 -17.91 -15.14 -0.89
C MET A 130 -18.95 -16.26 -0.79
N ALA A 131 -18.53 -17.52 -0.90
CA ALA A 131 -19.42 -18.68 -0.77
C ALA A 131 -20.12 -18.71 0.60
N ARG A 132 -19.39 -18.36 1.68
CA ARG A 132 -19.97 -18.26 3.02
C ARG A 132 -21.03 -17.16 3.12
N ARG A 133 -20.80 -15.99 2.49
CA ARG A 133 -21.79 -14.89 2.47
C ARG A 133 -23.06 -15.32 1.74
N GLU A 134 -22.93 -15.93 0.58
CA GLU A 134 -24.06 -16.42 -0.21
C GLU A 134 -24.91 -17.42 0.56
N HIS A 135 -24.27 -18.38 1.24
CA HIS A 135 -24.96 -19.36 2.07
C HIS A 135 -25.75 -18.71 3.23
N LEU A 136 -25.16 -17.72 3.91
CA LEU A 136 -25.84 -16.99 4.99
C LEU A 136 -27.04 -16.17 4.47
N THR A 137 -26.92 -15.55 3.28
CA THR A 137 -28.04 -14.85 2.64
C THR A 137 -29.17 -15.80 2.26
N GLN A 138 -28.84 -16.99 1.75
CA GLN A 138 -29.84 -18.02 1.44
C GLN A 138 -30.59 -18.51 2.69
N ILE A 139 -29.87 -18.77 3.79
CA ILE A 139 -30.49 -19.15 5.07
C ILE A 139 -31.41 -18.03 5.58
N SER A 140 -30.98 -16.77 5.51
CA SER A 140 -31.80 -15.63 5.94
C SER A 140 -33.07 -15.46 5.11
N ASN A 141 -33.04 -15.79 3.81
CA ASN A 141 -34.19 -15.68 2.92
C ASN A 141 -35.17 -16.86 3.05
N LEU A 142 -34.70 -18.02 3.54
CA LEU A 142 -35.52 -19.21 3.80
C LEU A 142 -36.16 -19.20 5.20
N GLY A 143 -35.75 -18.26 6.06
CA GLY A 143 -36.26 -18.08 7.43
C GLY A 143 -37.36 -17.01 7.58
N LEU A 144 -37.85 -16.46 6.46
CA LEU A 144 -39.04 -15.60 6.35
C LEU A 144 -40.15 -16.37 5.63
#